data_AF-A0A7D7ZXJ2-F1
#
_entry.id   AF-A0A7D7ZXJ2-F1
#
_cell.length_a   1.000
_cell.length_b   1.000
_cell.length_c   1.000
_cell.angle_alpha   90.00
_cell.angle_beta   90.00
_cell.angle_gamma   90.00
#
_symmetry.space_group_name_H-M   'P 1'
#
loop_
_entity.id
_entity.type
_entity.pdbx_description
1 polymer ?
#
loop_
_entity_poly.entity_id
_entity_poly.type
_entity_poly.pdbx_seq_one_letter_code
_entity_poly.pdbx_strand_id
1 'polypeptide(L)'
;MERIIVLLLIVSVLFYSCQIERNRPLNDALKEKIVRYIKVNPIKDINRKVYNKEIPYPSYHIYFDTIKNDTLIAIKLLPHLSSFNLLQSLKSNDSVQVFEEIKPLGYFFIDNSPVVIFDPNNYSEKLINRKNLKRIIPDSLQFEIGKINYHIKNYTKYYKFSKGKFIEIDDY
;
A
#
# COMPACT_ATOMS: atom_id res chain seq x y z
N MET A 1 -17.44 17.46 44.42
CA MET A 1 -16.15 17.60 43.70
C MET A 1 -15.71 16.30 43.05
N GLU A 2 -15.75 15.16 43.74
CA GLU A 2 -15.33 13.85 43.18
C GLU A 2 -16.01 13.47 41.85
N ARG A 3 -17.32 13.68 41.73
CA ARG A 3 -18.08 13.39 40.48
C ARG A 3 -17.62 14.22 39.27
N ILE A 4 -17.13 15.44 39.48
CA ILE A 4 -16.63 16.33 38.42
C ILE A 4 -15.24 15.87 37.95
N ILE A 5 -14.39 15.43 38.89
CA ILE A 5 -13.05 14.90 38.60
C ILE A 5 -13.15 13.61 37.78
N VAL A 6 -14.07 12.71 38.14
CA VAL A 6 -14.33 11.48 37.36
C VAL A 6 -14.82 11.79 35.95
N LEU A 7 -15.71 12.78 35.78
CA LEU A 7 -16.18 13.19 34.47
C LEU A 7 -15.05 13.75 33.58
N LEU A 8 -14.19 14.59 34.15
CA LEU A 8 -13.02 15.15 33.45
C LEU A 8 -12.01 14.06 33.04
N LEU A 9 -11.80 13.05 33.88
CA LEU A 9 -10.96 11.89 33.57
C LEU A 9 -11.54 11.03 32.44
N ILE A 10 -12.85 10.77 32.44
CA ILE A 10 -13.49 10.02 31.36
C ILE A 10 -13.39 10.79 30.04
N VAL A 11 -13.66 12.10 30.09
CA VAL A 11 -13.57 12.98 28.91
C VAL A 11 -12.14 13.04 28.37
N SER A 12 -11.13 13.16 29.23
CA SER A 12 -9.73 13.17 28.78
C SER A 12 -9.32 11.83 28.15
N VAL A 13 -9.70 10.70 28.74
CA VAL A 13 -9.44 9.36 28.17
C VAL A 13 -10.11 9.18 26.81
N LEU A 14 -11.36 9.64 26.65
CA LEU A 14 -12.08 9.58 25.38
C LEU A 14 -11.42 10.46 24.30
N PHE A 15 -10.99 11.68 24.64
CA PHE A 15 -10.28 12.55 23.72
C PHE A 15 -8.91 11.98 23.31
N TYR A 16 -8.15 11.42 24.26
CA TYR A 16 -6.88 10.76 23.97
C TYR A 16 -7.06 9.56 23.04
N SER A 17 -8.05 8.70 23.30
CA SER A 17 -8.34 7.54 22.45
C SER A 17 -8.72 7.95 21.03
N CYS A 18 -9.53 9.00 20.87
CA CYS A 18 -9.94 9.52 19.57
C CYS A 18 -8.77 10.14 18.79
N GLN A 19 -7.84 10.82 19.48
CA GLN A 19 -6.62 11.34 18.85
C GLN A 19 -5.65 10.23 18.41
N ILE A 20 -5.53 9.15 19.20
CA ILE A 20 -4.69 8.00 18.86
C ILE A 20 -5.17 7.35 17.56
N GLU A 21 -6.48 7.14 17.39
CA GLU A 21 -7.04 6.56 16.15
C GLU A 21 -6.77 7.45 14.93
N ARG A 22 -6.91 8.77 15.06
CA ARG A 22 -6.64 9.72 13.96
C ARG A 22 -5.17 9.76 13.54
N ASN A 23 -4.24 9.45 14.45
CA ASN A 23 -2.80 9.52 14.19
C ASN A 23 -2.17 8.19 13.75
N ARG A 24 -2.93 7.09 13.69
CA ARG A 24 -2.40 5.82 13.17
C ARG A 24 -2.02 5.97 11.68
N PRO A 25 -0.78 5.62 11.27
CA PRO A 25 -0.36 5.69 9.87
C PRO A 25 -1.23 4.84 8.94
N LEU A 26 -1.70 3.70 9.46
CA LEU A 26 -2.45 2.70 8.74
C LEU A 26 -3.51 2.08 9.65
N ASN A 27 -4.65 1.71 9.07
CA ASN A 27 -5.62 0.85 9.74
C ASN A 27 -4.97 -0.52 10.05
N ASP A 28 -5.23 -1.04 11.25
CA ASP A 28 -4.59 -2.28 11.72
C ASP A 28 -4.95 -3.51 10.88
N ALA A 29 -6.20 -3.59 10.41
CA ALA A 29 -6.62 -4.69 9.56
C ALA A 29 -5.92 -4.65 8.19
N LEU A 30 -5.75 -3.45 7.60
CA LEU A 30 -4.93 -3.30 6.39
C LEU A 30 -3.47 -3.69 6.65
N LYS A 31 -2.89 -3.26 7.79
CA LYS A 31 -1.51 -3.57 8.18
C LYS A 31 -1.31 -5.09 8.25
N GLU A 32 -2.24 -5.80 8.86
CA GLU A 32 -2.20 -7.24 8.96
C GLU A 32 -2.20 -7.93 7.58
N LYS A 33 -3.02 -7.46 6.64
CA LYS A 33 -3.03 -7.99 5.26
C LYS A 33 -1.69 -7.79 4.56
N ILE A 34 -1.07 -6.62 4.74
CA ILE A 34 0.25 -6.33 4.15
C ILE A 34 1.33 -7.21 4.77
N VAL A 35 1.39 -7.28 6.10
CA VAL A 35 2.37 -8.13 6.81
C VAL A 35 2.24 -9.59 6.39
N ARG A 36 1.00 -10.10 6.28
CA ARG A 36 0.75 -11.47 5.79
C ARG A 36 1.28 -11.66 4.37
N TYR A 37 1.02 -10.70 3.48
CA TYR A 37 1.51 -10.75 2.11
C TYR A 37 3.05 -10.75 2.04
N ILE A 38 3.71 -9.88 2.81
CA ILE A 38 5.18 -9.78 2.92
C ILE A 38 5.77 -11.11 3.40
N LYS A 39 5.16 -11.76 4.40
CA LYS A 39 5.62 -13.05 4.92
C LYS A 39 5.57 -14.16 3.87
N VAL A 40 4.55 -14.17 3.03
CA VAL A 40 4.38 -15.16 1.95
C VAL A 40 5.30 -14.85 0.76
N ASN A 41 5.53 -13.56 0.49
CA ASN A 41 6.31 -13.09 -0.66
C ASN A 41 7.52 -12.24 -0.24
N PRO A 42 8.46 -12.77 0.58
CA PRO A 42 9.55 -11.96 1.10
C PRO A 42 10.48 -11.51 -0.02
N ILE A 43 11.02 -10.29 0.09
CA ILE A 43 12.13 -9.82 -0.74
C ILE A 43 13.36 -10.62 -0.32
N LYS A 44 13.78 -11.56 -1.16
CA LYS A 44 15.01 -12.34 -0.99
C LYS A 44 16.14 -11.64 -1.73
N ASP A 45 17.35 -11.71 -1.16
CA ASP A 45 18.60 -11.33 -1.84
C ASP A 45 18.73 -9.84 -2.23
N ILE A 46 18.65 -8.96 -1.22
CA ILE A 46 18.79 -7.50 -1.31
C ILE A 46 20.12 -7.03 -1.95
N ASN A 47 21.16 -7.86 -1.95
CA ASN A 47 22.53 -7.46 -2.33
C ASN A 47 23.01 -8.05 -3.67
N ARG A 48 22.11 -8.51 -4.54
CA ARG A 48 22.53 -9.13 -5.81
C ARG A 48 22.84 -8.09 -6.87
N LYS A 49 24.13 -7.80 -7.06
CA LYS A 49 24.64 -7.37 -8.37
C LYS A 49 24.52 -8.56 -9.31
N VAL A 50 23.78 -8.42 -10.40
CA VAL A 50 23.74 -9.43 -11.47
C VAL A 50 24.59 -8.89 -12.61
N TYR A 51 25.59 -9.66 -13.04
CA TYR A 51 26.58 -9.25 -14.04
C TYR A 51 27.24 -7.89 -13.74
N ASN A 52 27.61 -7.65 -12.47
CA ASN A 52 28.18 -6.39 -11.97
C ASN A 52 27.31 -5.13 -12.16
N LYS A 53 26.05 -5.27 -12.58
CA LYS A 53 25.09 -4.17 -12.69
C LYS A 53 24.24 -4.04 -11.44
N GLU A 54 23.95 -2.81 -11.05
CA GLU A 54 22.97 -2.51 -10.02
C GLU A 54 21.56 -2.79 -10.54
N ILE A 55 20.74 -3.38 -9.69
CA ILE A 55 19.34 -3.71 -9.98
C ILE A 55 18.49 -2.82 -9.07
N PRO A 56 17.35 -2.30 -9.57
CA PRO A 56 16.39 -1.65 -8.71
C PRO A 56 16.01 -2.54 -7.53
N TYR A 57 15.82 -1.93 -6.36
CA TYR A 57 15.40 -2.61 -5.16
C TYR A 57 13.89 -2.93 -5.27
N PRO A 58 13.47 -4.20 -5.11
CA PRO A 58 12.07 -4.57 -5.17
C PRO A 58 11.21 -3.88 -4.10
N SER A 59 9.97 -3.53 -4.43
CA SER A 59 9.06 -2.90 -3.47
C SER A 59 7.66 -3.48 -3.53
N TYR A 60 7.00 -3.49 -2.38
CA TYR A 60 5.58 -3.83 -2.30
C TYR A 60 4.76 -2.60 -2.69
N HIS A 61 3.81 -2.77 -3.59
CA HIS A 61 2.92 -1.71 -4.03
C HIS A 61 1.50 -2.03 -3.58
N ILE A 62 0.79 -0.98 -3.16
CA ILE A 62 -0.62 -1.04 -2.83
C ILE A 62 -1.35 -0.07 -3.73
N TYR A 63 -2.25 -0.61 -4.55
CA TYR A 63 -3.11 0.14 -5.44
C TYR A 63 -4.50 0.22 -4.83
N PHE A 64 -5.08 1.40 -4.82
CA PHE A 64 -6.45 1.64 -4.39
C PHE A 64 -7.30 2.08 -5.58
N ASP A 65 -8.48 1.51 -5.66
CA ASP A 65 -9.53 1.90 -6.60
C ASP A 65 -10.90 1.75 -5.91
N THR A 66 -11.96 2.03 -6.64
CA THR A 66 -13.33 1.76 -6.23
C THR A 66 -13.97 0.71 -7.13
N ILE A 67 -14.83 -0.09 -6.52
CA ILE A 67 -15.79 -0.92 -7.23
C ILE A 67 -17.17 -0.77 -6.60
N LYS A 68 -18.10 -0.21 -7.38
CA LYS A 68 -19.39 0.26 -6.86
C LYS A 68 -19.16 1.24 -5.70
N ASN A 69 -19.50 0.84 -4.48
CA ASN A 69 -19.35 1.63 -3.25
C ASN A 69 -18.24 1.09 -2.32
N ASP A 70 -17.50 0.07 -2.76
CA ASP A 70 -16.48 -0.60 -1.97
C ASP A 70 -15.08 -0.16 -2.45
N THR A 71 -14.12 -0.08 -1.51
CA THR A 71 -12.73 0.19 -1.86
C THR A 71 -12.08 -1.11 -2.34
N LEU A 72 -11.54 -1.10 -3.55
CA LEU A 72 -10.75 -2.18 -4.11
C LEU A 72 -9.27 -1.93 -3.82
N ILE A 73 -8.56 -2.98 -3.41
CA ILE A 73 -7.17 -2.90 -2.96
C ILE A 73 -6.40 -4.03 -3.62
N ALA A 74 -5.30 -3.72 -4.30
CA ALA A 74 -4.35 -4.71 -4.78
C ALA A 74 -3.00 -4.54 -4.08
N ILE A 75 -2.44 -5.64 -3.58
CA ILE A 75 -1.10 -5.71 -3.00
C ILE A 75 -0.25 -6.57 -3.94
N LYS A 76 0.87 -6.05 -4.41
CA LYS A 76 1.80 -6.77 -5.28
C LYS A 76 3.24 -6.45 -4.92
N LEU A 77 4.13 -7.43 -5.04
CA LEU A 77 5.57 -7.20 -5.00
C LEU A 77 6.04 -6.96 -6.44
N LEU A 78 6.76 -5.88 -6.70
CA LEU A 78 7.32 -5.62 -8.03
C LEU A 78 8.84 -5.47 -7.98
N PRO A 79 9.55 -5.82 -9.06
CA PRO A 79 11.00 -5.70 -9.13
C PRO A 79 11.49 -4.24 -9.12
N HIS A 80 10.63 -3.31 -9.47
CA HIS A 80 10.87 -1.87 -9.45
C HIS A 80 9.53 -1.14 -9.35
N LEU A 81 9.60 0.15 -9.05
CA LEU A 81 8.46 1.06 -9.07
C LEU A 81 7.77 1.01 -10.43
N SER A 82 6.50 0.66 -10.43
CA SER A 82 5.67 0.61 -11.63
C SER A 82 4.55 1.62 -11.46
N SER A 83 4.65 2.70 -12.24
CA SER A 83 3.69 3.79 -12.27
C SER A 83 2.41 3.44 -13.07
N PHE A 84 2.11 2.16 -13.29
CA PHE A 84 0.87 1.75 -13.95
C PHE A 84 -0.13 1.22 -12.93
N ASN A 85 -1.39 1.60 -13.08
CA ASN A 85 -2.44 1.10 -12.20
C ASN A 85 -2.84 -0.33 -12.63
N LEU A 86 -2.40 -1.32 -11.86
CA LEU A 86 -2.76 -2.73 -12.08
C LEU A 86 -4.27 -2.98 -11.99
N LEU A 87 -5.04 -2.09 -11.36
CA LEU A 87 -6.50 -2.21 -11.26
C LEU A 87 -7.21 -1.68 -12.52
N GLN A 88 -6.54 -0.87 -13.35
CA GLN A 88 -7.13 -0.37 -14.59
C GLN A 88 -7.18 -1.45 -15.69
N SER A 89 -6.20 -2.37 -15.74
CA SER A 89 -6.22 -3.49 -16.69
C SER A 89 -7.47 -4.37 -16.53
N LEU A 90 -8.04 -4.38 -15.32
CA LEU A 90 -9.21 -5.16 -14.95
C LEU A 90 -10.53 -4.50 -15.41
N LYS A 91 -10.50 -3.24 -15.84
CA LYS A 91 -11.69 -2.47 -16.23
C LYS A 91 -11.91 -2.42 -17.75
N SER A 92 -10.90 -2.76 -18.54
CA SER A 92 -10.99 -2.68 -20.00
C SER A 92 -11.44 -4.01 -20.60
N ASN A 93 -12.56 -4.00 -21.32
CA ASN A 93 -12.99 -5.10 -22.18
C ASN A 93 -12.42 -4.98 -23.61
N ASP A 94 -11.65 -3.92 -23.89
CA ASP A 94 -11.13 -3.64 -25.23
C ASP A 94 -9.75 -4.27 -25.45
N SER A 95 -9.48 -4.66 -26.71
CA SER A 95 -8.20 -5.24 -27.13
C SER A 95 -7.02 -4.27 -27.06
N VAL A 96 -7.27 -2.96 -26.87
CA VAL A 96 -6.26 -1.92 -26.70
C VAL A 96 -6.39 -1.34 -25.31
N GLN A 97 -5.42 -1.64 -24.44
CA GLN A 97 -5.36 -1.10 -23.09
C GLN A 97 -4.41 0.09 -23.05
N VAL A 98 -4.97 1.28 -22.85
CA VAL A 98 -4.19 2.49 -22.55
C VAL A 98 -4.08 2.61 -21.04
N PHE A 99 -2.85 2.54 -20.54
CA PHE A 99 -2.57 2.76 -19.12
C PHE A 99 -2.08 4.18 -18.94
N GLU A 100 -2.82 4.95 -18.15
CA GLU A 100 -2.33 6.24 -17.69
C GLU A 100 -1.30 6.03 -16.58
N GLU A 101 -0.23 6.80 -16.65
CA GLU A 101 0.78 6.79 -15.60
C GLU A 101 0.21 7.41 -14.31
N ILE A 102 0.28 6.64 -13.22
CA ILE A 102 -0.11 7.07 -11.88
C ILE A 102 1.12 7.35 -11.02
N LYS A 103 1.16 8.55 -10.44
CA LYS A 103 2.23 8.92 -9.51
C LYS A 103 2.00 8.25 -8.15
N PRO A 104 3.04 7.70 -7.51
CA PRO A 104 2.92 7.21 -6.15
C PRO A 104 2.65 8.39 -5.20
N LEU A 105 1.78 8.17 -4.22
CA LEU A 105 1.52 9.15 -3.15
C LEU A 105 2.70 9.26 -2.17
N GLY A 106 3.44 8.17 -2.04
CA GLY A 106 4.52 8.01 -1.08
C GLY A 106 4.62 6.56 -0.63
N TYR A 107 5.35 6.33 0.46
CA TYR A 107 5.55 4.99 1.00
C TYR A 107 5.66 4.95 2.52
N PHE A 108 5.51 3.74 3.06
CA PHE A 108 5.82 3.38 4.45
C PHE A 108 6.94 2.34 4.49
N PHE A 109 7.54 2.18 5.67
CA PHE A 109 8.27 0.96 6.00
C PHE A 109 7.40 0.04 6.85
N ILE A 110 7.23 -1.20 6.41
CA ILE A 110 6.58 -2.28 7.17
C ILE A 110 7.56 -3.44 7.17
N ASP A 111 7.96 -3.89 8.36
CA ASP A 111 8.95 -4.97 8.55
C ASP A 111 10.21 -4.77 7.68
N ASN A 112 10.79 -3.56 7.77
CA ASN A 112 11.96 -3.11 6.99
C ASN A 112 11.80 -3.13 5.45
N SER A 113 10.58 -3.34 4.96
CA SER A 113 10.28 -3.35 3.54
C SER A 113 9.56 -2.06 3.10
N PRO A 114 9.96 -1.46 1.97
CA PRO A 114 9.24 -0.32 1.42
C PRO A 114 7.88 -0.76 0.86
N VAL A 115 6.83 -0.08 1.28
CA VAL A 115 5.45 -0.28 0.83
C VAL A 115 4.95 1.01 0.20
N VAL A 116 4.94 1.04 -1.14
CA VAL A 116 4.57 2.20 -1.96
C VAL A 116 3.06 2.25 -2.17
N ILE A 117 2.47 3.43 -2.01
CA ILE A 117 1.03 3.65 -2.07
C ILE A 117 0.64 4.39 -3.35
N PHE A 118 -0.35 3.84 -4.05
CA PHE A 118 -0.96 4.39 -5.25
C PHE A 118 -2.46 4.56 -5.01
N ASP A 119 -2.91 5.80 -4.86
CA ASP A 119 -4.33 6.12 -4.65
C ASP A 119 -4.66 7.51 -5.22
N PRO A 120 -4.77 7.63 -6.56
CA PRO A 120 -4.93 8.92 -7.23
C PRO A 120 -6.22 9.65 -6.81
N ASN A 121 -7.24 8.92 -6.34
CA ASN A 121 -8.59 9.44 -6.10
C ASN A 121 -9.03 9.42 -4.62
N ASN A 122 -8.10 9.17 -3.68
CA ASN A 122 -8.40 9.22 -2.24
C ASN A 122 -9.38 8.16 -1.72
N TYR A 123 -9.37 6.97 -2.32
CA TYR A 123 -10.15 5.84 -1.84
C TYR A 123 -9.62 5.24 -0.53
N SER A 124 -8.37 5.53 -0.16
CA SER A 124 -7.70 5.01 1.03
C SER A 124 -7.91 5.86 2.29
N GLU A 125 -8.73 6.92 2.26
CA GLU A 125 -8.80 7.92 3.34
C GLU A 125 -9.15 7.33 4.73
N LYS A 126 -9.95 6.26 4.75
CA LYS A 126 -10.35 5.54 5.98
C LYS A 126 -9.34 4.47 6.41
N LEU A 127 -8.35 4.21 5.56
CA LEU A 127 -7.40 3.11 5.69
C LEU A 127 -5.96 3.58 5.92
N ILE A 128 -5.63 4.79 5.48
CA ILE A 128 -4.28 5.34 5.51
C ILE A 128 -4.32 6.80 5.95
N ASN A 129 -3.52 7.15 6.95
CA ASN A 129 -3.21 8.55 7.22
C ASN A 129 -2.07 9.02 6.30
N ARG A 130 -2.45 9.68 5.20
CA ARG A 130 -1.53 10.17 4.16
C ARG A 130 -0.47 11.15 4.68
N LYS A 131 -0.69 11.81 5.81
CA LYS A 131 0.29 12.74 6.41
C LYS A 131 1.56 12.01 6.85
N ASN A 132 1.46 10.71 7.10
CA ASN A 132 2.56 9.89 7.61
C ASN A 132 3.37 9.24 6.46
N LEU A 133 2.97 9.45 5.21
CA LEU A 133 3.69 8.93 4.04
C LEU A 133 4.99 9.70 3.82
N LYS A 134 6.08 8.96 3.57
CA LYS A 134 7.28 9.55 3.00
C LYS A 134 7.03 9.83 1.52
N ARG A 135 7.13 11.10 1.12
CA ARG A 135 6.74 11.56 -0.24
C ARG A 135 7.86 11.44 -1.28
N ILE A 136 9.11 11.48 -0.85
CA ILE A 136 10.26 11.36 -1.74
C ILE A 136 10.54 9.87 -1.95
N ILE A 137 10.20 9.35 -3.14
CA ILE A 137 10.50 7.98 -3.52
C ILE A 137 12.01 7.85 -3.75
N PRO A 138 12.70 6.91 -3.09
CA PRO A 138 14.13 6.70 -3.33
C PRO A 138 14.41 6.26 -4.78
N ASP A 139 15.47 6.79 -5.38
CA ASP A 139 15.90 6.40 -6.74
C ASP A 139 16.22 4.91 -6.85
N SER A 140 16.62 4.27 -5.74
CA SER A 140 16.86 2.83 -5.70
C SER A 140 15.64 1.99 -6.05
N LEU A 141 14.40 2.51 -5.92
CA LEU A 141 13.18 1.82 -6.32
C LEU A 141 12.86 2.01 -7.81
N GLN A 142 13.42 3.03 -8.46
CA GLN A 142 13.07 3.39 -9.83
C GLN A 142 13.79 2.49 -10.84
N PHE A 143 13.13 2.23 -11.97
CA PHE A 143 13.78 1.60 -13.10
C PHE A 143 14.57 2.64 -13.90
N GLU A 144 15.81 2.33 -14.24
CA GLU A 144 16.63 3.15 -15.13
C GLU A 144 16.94 2.39 -16.42
N ILE A 145 16.94 3.10 -17.55
CA ILE A 145 17.28 2.54 -18.85
C ILE A 145 18.71 1.96 -18.80
N GLY A 146 18.86 0.70 -19.20
CA GLY A 146 20.15 -0.02 -19.19
C GLY A 146 20.40 -0.88 -17.94
N LYS A 147 19.54 -0.79 -16.91
CA LYS A 147 19.51 -1.73 -15.78
C LYS A 147 18.82 -3.04 -16.16
N ILE A 148 19.19 -4.11 -15.46
CA ILE A 148 18.59 -5.44 -15.67
C ILE A 148 17.17 -5.42 -15.12
N ASN A 149 16.19 -5.71 -15.97
CA ASN A 149 14.82 -5.95 -15.51
C ASN A 149 14.74 -7.39 -14.97
N TYR A 150 14.66 -7.53 -13.65
CA TYR A 150 14.54 -8.83 -13.00
C TYR A 150 13.07 -9.23 -12.89
N HIS A 151 12.76 -10.49 -13.17
CA HIS A 151 11.41 -11.01 -13.00
C HIS A 151 11.23 -11.65 -11.62
N ILE A 152 10.33 -11.11 -10.80
CA ILE A 152 9.91 -11.73 -9.54
C ILE A 152 8.61 -12.48 -9.78
N LYS A 153 8.62 -13.81 -9.61
CA LYS A 153 7.38 -14.60 -9.64
C LYS A 153 6.63 -14.39 -8.33
N ASN A 154 5.58 -13.57 -8.35
CA ASN A 154 4.65 -13.41 -7.24
C ASN A 154 3.23 -13.20 -7.75
N TYR A 155 2.26 -13.44 -6.86
CA TYR A 155 0.85 -13.27 -7.14
C TYR A 155 0.37 -11.95 -6.56
N THR A 156 -0.43 -11.20 -7.32
CA THR A 156 -1.17 -10.08 -6.76
C THR A 156 -2.19 -10.62 -5.76
N LYS A 157 -2.33 -9.97 -4.60
CA LYS A 157 -3.47 -10.22 -3.70
C LYS A 157 -4.45 -9.07 -3.77
N TYR A 158 -5.72 -9.43 -3.97
CA TYR A 158 -6.80 -8.47 -4.08
C TYR A 158 -7.70 -8.54 -2.84
N TYR A 159 -8.17 -7.39 -2.40
CA TYR A 159 -9.12 -7.26 -1.32
C TYR A 159 -10.19 -6.25 -1.67
N LYS A 160 -11.39 -6.52 -1.21
CA LYS A 160 -12.49 -5.59 -1.15
C LYS A 160 -12.71 -5.14 0.28
N PHE A 161 -12.70 -3.83 0.52
CA PHE A 161 -13.04 -3.25 1.81
C PHE A 161 -14.45 -2.67 1.77
N SER A 162 -15.35 -3.29 2.53
CA SER A 162 -16.77 -2.93 2.60
C SER A 162 -17.24 -2.95 4.05
N LYS A 163 -17.94 -1.90 4.48
CA LYS A 163 -18.53 -1.81 5.82
C LYS A 163 -17.56 -2.17 6.96
N GLY A 164 -16.31 -1.71 6.86
CA GLY A 164 -15.28 -1.95 7.88
C GLY A 164 -14.60 -3.32 7.82
N LYS A 165 -14.89 -4.15 6.81
CA LYS A 165 -14.35 -5.52 6.68
C LYS A 165 -13.58 -5.70 5.38
N PHE A 166 -12.50 -6.48 5.46
CA PHE A 166 -11.72 -6.93 4.31
C PHE A 166 -12.22 -8.30 3.85
N ILE A 167 -12.50 -8.42 2.56
CA ILE A 167 -12.86 -9.66 1.88
C ILE A 167 -11.78 -9.91 0.84
N GLU A 168 -11.07 -11.03 0.94
CA GLU A 168 -10.12 -11.46 -0.09
C GLU A 168 -10.90 -11.90 -1.33
N ILE A 169 -10.41 -11.53 -2.50
CA ILE A 169 -11.00 -11.90 -3.78
C ILE A 169 -9.92 -12.58 -4.61
N ASP A 170 -10.22 -13.79 -5.09
CA ASP A 170 -9.20 -14.66 -5.66
C ASP A 170 -8.86 -14.33 -7.11
N ASP A 171 -9.77 -13.71 -7.86
CA ASP A 171 -9.52 -13.15 -9.18
C ASP A 171 -10.57 -12.07 -9.50
N TYR A 172 -10.16 -11.09 -10.32
CA TYR A 172 -11.02 -10.14 -11.01
C TYR A 172 -10.80 -10.29 -12.51
#